data_AF-A0A0J8D8D2-F1
#
_entry.id   AF-A0A0J8D8D2-F1
#
_cell.length_a   1.000
_cell.length_b   1.000
_cell.length_c   1.000
_cell.angle_alpha   90.00
_cell.angle_beta   90.00
_cell.angle_gamma   90.00
#
_symmetry.space_group_name_H-M   'P 1'
#
loop_
_entity.id
_entity.type
_entity.pdbx_description
1 polymer ?
#
loop_
_entity_poly.entity_id
_entity_poly.type
_entity_poly.pdbx_seq_one_letter_code
_entity_poly.pdbx_strand_id
1 'polypeptide(L)'
;MKFNSEKELLDYTERIKGKTFGELDKLDLLNKLKNDKGVLGKVVETGFYGYSLNNSAQADFSSLGIELKVTGLKVNKNNTVSAKERLVLSKINFCDIVNETFEFSKLIFKNKKLLIIWYEYKSNTSYSDFVIKHYQLYDMSIDEDVLKNDFSIIKNKVINGQAHLLSEGDTSYLGACTKASDSSERTNQPFSNEPAKPRAFSLKSSFMTGILRNSDKLLTNHNNFKTVEEYVLSKLKPYIGLTQLEIYNKITGLEINRIPKNLSKMISDRLIGKDTELVSKHDLFSKTTFIIKNIPVDENYHPIERLSFRNLVLSEFSNEWDDSDWQNYFQEVTIILICYEGKNKSNGHRVLKGIKRIAFTADDISLFEQSYKMVRDAIKDRDISKLPYPNKFNEPTLVIAPKGNSGDDAYNNFFENDTTKTCFMLDKEFVYNKIK
;
A
#
# COMPACT_ATOMS: atom_id res chain seq x y z
N MET A 1 -1.12 15.61 32.93
CA MET A 1 -2.37 16.38 32.72
C MET A 1 -3.56 15.41 32.71
N LYS A 2 -4.81 15.83 32.91
CA LYS A 2 -5.99 14.96 32.75
C LYS A 2 -7.04 15.71 31.93
N PHE A 3 -7.64 15.01 30.96
CA PHE A 3 -8.71 15.51 30.11
C PHE A 3 -10.00 14.75 30.41
N ASN A 4 -11.10 15.47 30.59
CA ASN A 4 -12.39 14.89 30.99
C ASN A 4 -13.36 14.74 29.81
N SER A 5 -13.03 15.30 28.65
CA SER A 5 -13.81 15.14 27.43
C SER A 5 -12.94 15.18 26.17
N GLU A 6 -13.44 14.63 25.07
CA GLU A 6 -12.78 14.71 23.76
C GLU A 6 -12.61 16.16 23.33
N LYS A 7 -13.63 17.00 23.54
CA LYS A 7 -13.56 18.43 23.22
C LYS A 7 -12.42 19.13 23.97
N GLU A 8 -12.29 18.90 25.27
CA GLU A 8 -11.20 19.48 26.08
C GLU A 8 -9.82 19.06 25.56
N LEU A 9 -9.67 17.79 25.19
CA LEU A 9 -8.44 17.28 24.58
C LEU A 9 -8.15 17.96 23.23
N LEU A 10 -9.13 18.08 22.35
CA LEU A 10 -8.94 18.68 21.02
C LEU A 10 -8.68 20.19 21.12
N ASP A 11 -9.41 20.91 21.98
CA ASP A 11 -9.20 22.34 22.25
C ASP A 11 -7.79 22.59 22.81
N TYR A 12 -7.31 21.69 23.68
CA TYR A 12 -5.92 21.72 24.16
C TYR A 12 -4.93 21.49 23.02
N THR A 13 -5.22 20.48 22.18
CA THR A 13 -4.34 20.01 21.08
C THR A 13 -4.20 21.04 19.97
N GLU A 14 -5.19 21.89 19.73
CA GLU A 14 -5.13 22.99 18.77
C GLU A 14 -3.86 23.84 18.89
N ARG A 15 -3.36 24.02 20.12
CA ARG A 15 -2.15 24.80 20.44
C ARG A 15 -0.84 24.15 20.00
N ILE A 16 -0.86 22.90 19.53
CA ILE A 16 0.33 22.20 19.04
C ILE A 16 0.72 22.66 17.63
N LYS A 17 -0.24 23.18 16.85
CA LYS A 17 -0.01 23.56 15.45
C LYS A 17 1.01 24.70 15.37
N GLY A 18 1.93 24.60 14.42
CA GLY A 18 3.00 25.55 14.19
C GLY A 18 4.24 25.33 15.07
N LYS A 19 4.16 24.49 16.11
CA LYS A 19 5.32 24.18 16.97
C LYS A 19 6.32 23.27 16.28
N THR A 20 7.59 23.42 16.63
CA THR A 20 8.64 22.49 16.24
C THR A 20 8.84 21.41 17.32
N PHE A 21 9.43 20.27 16.99
CA PHE A 21 9.77 19.29 18.02
C PHE A 21 10.87 19.79 18.97
N GLY A 22 11.78 20.66 18.50
CA GLY A 22 12.77 21.30 19.36
C GLY A 22 12.13 22.17 20.46
N GLU A 23 11.03 22.87 20.15
CA GLU A 23 10.26 23.62 21.16
C GLU A 23 9.54 22.72 22.16
N LEU A 24 9.15 21.52 21.72
CA LEU A 24 8.43 20.55 22.55
C LEU A 24 9.37 19.70 23.41
N ASP A 25 10.63 19.51 23.00
CA ASP A 25 11.57 18.59 23.64
C ASP A 25 12.14 19.10 24.97
N LYS A 26 11.29 19.19 25.99
CA LYS A 26 11.65 19.64 27.34
C LYS A 26 12.66 18.74 28.05
N LEU A 27 12.80 17.49 27.61
CA LEU A 27 13.62 16.47 28.27
C LEU A 27 14.89 16.12 27.47
N ASP A 28 15.17 16.82 26.37
CA ASP A 28 16.30 16.56 25.48
C ASP A 28 16.31 15.12 24.93
N LEU A 29 15.13 14.57 24.64
CA LEU A 29 14.94 13.22 24.13
C LEU A 29 15.49 13.07 22.72
N LEU A 30 15.43 14.11 21.88
CA LEU A 30 15.95 14.07 20.52
C LEU A 30 17.46 13.80 20.51
N ASN A 31 18.20 14.31 21.50
CA ASN A 31 19.63 14.03 21.65
C ASN A 31 19.92 12.72 22.39
N LYS A 32 19.11 12.38 23.40
CA LYS A 32 19.30 11.16 24.21
C LYS A 32 18.91 9.88 23.48
N LEU A 33 17.93 9.95 22.56
CA LEU A 33 17.32 8.81 21.89
C LEU A 33 17.46 8.89 20.36
N LYS A 34 18.64 9.25 19.85
CA LYS A 34 18.88 9.45 18.40
C LYS A 34 18.52 8.25 17.50
N ASN A 35 18.62 7.03 18.04
CA ASN A 35 18.32 5.80 17.30
C ASN A 35 16.87 5.31 17.48
N ASP A 36 16.06 6.01 18.28
CA ASP A 36 14.68 5.61 18.54
C ASP A 36 13.76 6.18 17.47
N LYS A 37 13.25 5.30 16.60
CA LYS A 37 12.29 5.65 15.54
C LYS A 37 10.98 6.24 16.09
N GLY A 38 10.66 6.03 17.37
CA GLY A 38 9.49 6.57 18.06
C GLY A 38 9.73 7.85 18.86
N VAL A 39 10.91 8.47 18.78
CA VAL A 39 11.28 9.62 19.64
C VAL A 39 10.33 10.81 19.50
N LEU A 40 9.82 11.09 18.30
CA LEU A 40 8.89 12.20 18.05
C LEU A 40 7.58 12.04 18.84
N GLY A 41 7.07 10.81 18.97
CA GLY A 41 5.90 10.51 19.80
C GLY A 41 6.16 10.86 21.27
N LYS A 42 7.29 10.40 21.79
CA LYS A 42 7.74 10.64 23.17
C LYS A 42 7.91 12.12 23.49
N VAL A 43 8.39 12.91 22.54
CA VAL A 43 8.52 14.37 22.68
C VAL A 43 7.14 15.02 22.81
N VAL A 44 6.15 14.59 22.03
CA VAL A 44 4.78 15.13 22.15
C VAL A 44 4.13 14.70 23.47
N GLU A 45 4.25 13.43 23.86
CA GLU A 45 3.72 12.89 25.12
C GLU A 45 4.24 13.67 26.34
N THR A 46 5.58 13.79 26.44
CA THR A 46 6.24 14.40 27.60
C THR A 46 6.21 15.92 27.53
N GLY A 47 6.50 16.48 26.36
CA GLY A 47 6.67 17.90 26.13
C GLY A 47 5.36 18.68 26.09
N PHE A 48 4.38 18.17 25.35
CA PHE A 48 3.12 18.86 25.09
C PHE A 48 2.00 18.45 26.05
N TYR A 49 1.80 17.15 26.29
CA TYR A 49 0.76 16.65 27.20
C TYR A 49 1.23 16.45 28.66
N GLY A 50 2.55 16.45 28.89
CA GLY A 50 3.12 16.28 30.23
C GLY A 50 2.93 14.88 30.80
N TYR A 51 2.87 13.86 29.96
CA TYR A 51 2.81 12.46 30.39
C TYR A 51 4.20 11.88 30.60
N SER A 52 4.30 10.95 31.56
CA SER A 52 5.53 10.18 31.78
C SER A 52 5.61 9.04 30.77
N LEU A 53 6.82 8.79 30.26
CA LEU A 53 7.08 7.66 29.38
C LEU A 53 6.73 6.35 30.09
N ASN A 54 5.83 5.57 29.51
CA ASN A 54 5.42 4.28 30.03
C ASN A 54 5.11 3.31 28.87
N ASN A 55 5.16 2.01 29.14
CA ASN A 55 4.87 0.95 28.17
C ASN A 55 3.46 0.36 28.38
N SER A 56 2.47 1.19 28.72
CA SER A 56 1.11 0.70 29.00
C SER A 56 0.44 0.08 27.78
N ALA A 57 -0.31 -1.01 28.02
CA ALA A 57 -1.18 -1.61 27.02
C ALA A 57 -2.46 -0.78 26.79
N GLN A 58 -2.77 0.17 27.68
CA GLN A 58 -3.91 1.07 27.52
C GLN A 58 -3.59 2.20 26.53
N ALA A 59 -4.64 2.91 26.12
CA ALA A 59 -4.51 4.11 25.31
C ALA A 59 -3.89 5.27 26.12
N ASP A 60 -3.17 6.18 25.45
CA ASP A 60 -2.50 7.31 26.10
C ASP A 60 -3.47 8.20 26.90
N PHE A 61 -4.67 8.42 26.37
CA PHE A 61 -5.77 9.09 27.06
C PHE A 61 -6.80 8.04 27.51
N SER A 62 -6.41 7.17 28.45
CA SER A 62 -7.18 5.99 28.84
C SER A 62 -8.63 6.27 29.29
N SER A 63 -8.89 7.41 29.95
CA SER A 63 -10.25 7.83 30.35
C SER A 63 -11.16 8.15 29.16
N LEU A 64 -10.58 8.49 28.01
CA LEU A 64 -11.30 8.81 26.78
C LEU A 64 -11.24 7.67 25.75
N GLY A 65 -10.39 6.65 25.98
CA GLY A 65 -10.13 5.59 25.02
C GLY A 65 -9.47 6.10 23.73
N ILE A 66 -8.65 7.15 23.82
CA ILE A 66 -7.96 7.77 22.67
C ILE A 66 -6.45 7.48 22.77
N GLU A 67 -5.87 6.95 21.70
CA GLU A 67 -4.44 6.71 21.54
C GLU A 67 -3.80 7.87 20.77
N LEU A 68 -2.63 8.34 21.22
CA LEU A 68 -1.86 9.36 20.54
C LEU A 68 -0.95 8.72 19.49
N LYS A 69 -0.93 9.30 18.29
CA LYS A 69 -0.05 8.87 17.20
C LYS A 69 0.60 10.09 16.56
N VAL A 70 1.91 10.03 16.32
CA VAL A 70 2.66 11.10 15.66
C VAL A 70 3.23 10.54 14.37
N THR A 71 2.94 11.18 13.24
CA THR A 71 3.38 10.69 11.93
C THR A 71 3.62 11.84 10.95
N GLY A 72 4.48 11.59 9.96
CA GLY A 72 4.87 12.59 8.97
C GLY A 72 3.92 12.67 7.79
N LEU A 73 3.77 13.86 7.22
CA LEU A 73 3.22 14.08 5.88
C LEU A 73 4.30 14.62 4.94
N LYS A 74 4.15 14.35 3.64
CA LYS A 74 4.92 14.93 2.55
C LYS A 74 4.04 15.90 1.76
N VAL A 75 4.65 16.99 1.28
CA VAL A 75 4.06 17.87 0.26
C VAL A 75 4.58 17.42 -1.11
N ASN A 76 3.68 17.04 -2.01
CA ASN A 76 3.99 16.56 -3.35
C ASN A 76 4.33 17.74 -4.28
N LYS A 77 4.98 17.46 -5.42
CA LYS A 77 5.34 18.48 -6.45
C LYS A 77 4.14 19.31 -6.94
N ASN A 78 2.93 18.73 -6.91
CA ASN A 78 1.69 19.40 -7.29
C ASN A 78 0.96 20.07 -6.10
N ASN A 79 1.64 20.30 -4.98
CA ASN A 79 1.13 20.87 -3.72
C ASN A 79 0.04 20.04 -3.00
N THR A 80 -0.27 18.82 -3.47
CA THR A 80 -1.11 17.90 -2.68
C THR A 80 -0.29 17.31 -1.52
N VAL A 81 -0.96 16.90 -0.43
CA VAL A 81 -0.30 16.23 0.70
C VAL A 81 -0.48 14.72 0.64
N SER A 82 0.44 13.96 1.23
CA SER A 82 0.31 12.51 1.43
C SER A 82 0.99 12.09 2.74
N ALA A 83 0.58 10.97 3.32
CA ALA A 83 1.28 10.42 4.47
C ALA A 83 2.69 9.98 4.06
N LYS A 84 3.69 10.21 4.93
CA LYS A 84 5.08 9.78 4.70
C LYS A 84 5.22 8.26 4.76
N GLU A 85 4.43 7.61 5.60
CA GLU A 85 4.58 6.21 5.95
C GLU A 85 3.26 5.61 6.46
N ARG A 86 3.25 4.28 6.60
CA ARG A 86 2.19 3.56 7.31
C ARG A 86 2.20 3.91 8.80
N LEU A 87 1.07 3.80 9.48
CA LEU A 87 0.98 3.99 10.92
C LEU A 87 0.98 2.64 11.65
N VAL A 88 2.05 2.33 12.37
CA VAL A 88 2.16 1.08 13.14
C VAL A 88 1.33 1.15 14.42
N LEU A 89 0.58 0.08 14.69
CA LEU A 89 -0.32 -0.07 15.83
C LEU A 89 0.26 -1.09 16.83
N SER A 90 -0.43 -2.20 17.08
CA SER A 90 -0.03 -3.26 18.01
C SER A 90 0.70 -4.41 17.32
N LYS A 91 1.58 -5.10 18.06
CA LYS A 91 2.20 -6.35 17.60
C LYS A 91 1.12 -7.41 17.40
N ILE A 92 1.22 -8.20 16.32
CA ILE A 92 0.36 -9.36 16.10
C ILE A 92 0.95 -10.53 16.88
N ASN A 93 0.22 -11.04 17.86
CA ASN A 93 0.54 -12.34 18.46
C ASN A 93 -0.25 -13.42 17.70
N PHE A 94 0.45 -14.22 16.90
CA PHE A 94 -0.18 -15.26 16.08
C PHE A 94 -0.91 -16.31 16.91
N CYS A 95 -0.47 -16.61 18.14
CA CYS A 95 -1.15 -17.57 19.00
C CYS A 95 -2.42 -16.99 19.65
N ASP A 96 -2.48 -15.67 19.85
CA ASP A 96 -3.63 -15.03 20.50
C ASP A 96 -4.72 -14.68 19.48
N ILE A 97 -4.33 -14.13 18.32
CA ILE A 97 -5.26 -13.57 17.31
C ILE A 97 -6.31 -14.59 16.84
N VAL A 98 -5.97 -15.89 16.84
CA VAL A 98 -6.89 -16.96 16.43
C VAL A 98 -8.13 -17.06 17.34
N ASN A 99 -7.99 -16.60 18.60
CA ASN A 99 -9.05 -16.58 19.61
C ASN A 99 -9.76 -15.21 19.72
N GLU A 100 -9.31 -14.19 18.99
CA GLU A 100 -9.87 -12.83 19.06
C GLU A 100 -10.98 -12.63 18.00
N THR A 101 -12.06 -11.92 18.34
CA THR A 101 -12.93 -11.28 17.33
C THR A 101 -12.48 -9.85 17.12
N PHE A 102 -12.87 -9.22 16.00
CA PHE A 102 -12.45 -7.85 15.71
C PHE A 102 -12.86 -6.87 16.81
N GLU A 103 -14.13 -6.92 17.25
CA GLU A 103 -14.73 -6.02 18.23
C GLU A 103 -14.08 -6.11 19.62
N PHE A 104 -13.62 -7.31 19.98
CA PHE A 104 -12.98 -7.60 21.27
C PHE A 104 -11.47 -7.83 21.14
N SER A 105 -10.88 -7.46 20.01
CA SER A 105 -9.45 -7.65 19.75
C SER A 105 -8.61 -6.66 20.53
N LYS A 106 -7.35 -7.05 20.80
CA LYS A 106 -6.35 -6.14 21.38
C LYS A 106 -6.08 -4.94 20.47
N LEU A 107 -6.27 -5.13 19.16
CA LEU A 107 -6.18 -4.05 18.16
C LEU A 107 -7.22 -2.97 18.44
N ILE A 108 -8.50 -3.33 18.51
CA ILE A 108 -9.59 -2.36 18.70
C ILE A 108 -9.59 -1.77 20.11
N PHE A 109 -9.31 -2.57 21.13
CA PHE A 109 -9.27 -2.08 22.51
C PHE A 109 -8.33 -0.88 22.68
N LYS A 110 -7.17 -0.90 22.01
CA LYS A 110 -6.17 0.18 22.09
C LYS A 110 -6.37 1.27 21.03
N ASN A 111 -6.78 0.92 19.82
CA ASN A 111 -6.66 1.81 18.65
C ASN A 111 -8.00 2.30 18.10
N LYS A 112 -9.13 2.05 18.78
CA LYS A 112 -10.46 2.45 18.27
C LYS A 112 -10.52 3.94 17.89
N LYS A 113 -10.00 4.83 18.74
CA LYS A 113 -9.87 6.27 18.46
C LYS A 113 -8.41 6.69 18.49
N LEU A 114 -7.95 7.32 17.42
CA LEU A 114 -6.58 7.78 17.24
C LEU A 114 -6.55 9.30 17.14
N LEU A 115 -5.84 9.97 18.06
CA LEU A 115 -5.44 11.37 17.90
C LEU A 115 -4.12 11.41 17.14
N ILE A 116 -4.19 11.75 15.86
CA ILE A 116 -3.05 11.75 14.94
C ILE A 116 -2.49 13.17 14.83
N ILE A 117 -1.21 13.35 15.18
CA ILE A 117 -0.45 14.58 15.02
C ILE A 117 0.40 14.48 13.75
N TRP A 118 0.20 15.44 12.85
CA TRP A 118 0.85 15.48 11.54
C TRP A 118 1.95 16.53 11.49
N TYR A 119 3.19 16.11 11.27
CA TYR A 119 4.31 17.01 11.02
C TYR A 119 4.74 16.98 9.55
N GLU A 120 5.24 18.10 9.04
CA GLU A 120 5.79 18.15 7.68
C GLU A 120 7.18 17.51 7.67
N TYR A 121 7.30 16.37 6.99
CA TYR A 121 8.58 15.69 6.77
C TYR A 121 9.33 16.36 5.62
N LYS A 122 10.61 16.70 5.87
CA LYS A 122 11.56 17.16 4.85
C LYS A 122 12.83 16.32 4.92
N SER A 123 13.27 15.82 3.78
CA SER A 123 14.55 15.10 3.68
C SER A 123 15.70 15.99 4.11
N ASN A 124 16.71 15.41 4.77
CA ASN A 124 17.92 16.13 5.23
C ASN A 124 17.63 17.27 6.22
N THR A 125 16.53 17.18 6.98
CA THR A 125 16.18 18.12 8.04
C THR A 125 16.24 17.40 9.39
N SER A 126 16.73 18.09 10.42
CA SER A 126 16.77 17.54 11.78
C SER A 126 15.37 17.33 12.33
N TYR A 127 15.19 16.30 13.15
CA TYR A 127 13.93 16.04 13.85
C TYR A 127 13.47 17.24 14.69
N SER A 128 14.41 18.01 15.26
CA SER A 128 14.11 19.24 16.01
C SER A 128 13.35 20.27 15.19
N ASP A 129 13.58 20.30 13.88
CA ASP A 129 13.14 21.38 13.00
C ASP A 129 11.85 21.01 12.26
N PHE A 130 11.37 19.78 12.40
CA PHE A 130 10.07 19.39 11.87
C PHE A 130 8.96 20.18 12.55
N VAL A 131 8.06 20.72 11.72
CA VAL A 131 6.96 21.58 12.14
C VAL A 131 5.67 20.78 12.14
N ILE A 132 4.94 20.81 13.25
CA ILE A 132 3.60 20.22 13.35
C ILE A 132 2.61 21.11 12.60
N LYS A 133 1.95 20.55 11.58
CA LYS A 133 1.05 21.29 10.70
C LYS A 133 -0.41 21.19 11.11
N HIS A 134 -0.82 20.00 11.57
CA HIS A 134 -2.22 19.73 11.86
C HIS A 134 -2.38 18.53 12.79
N TYR A 135 -3.60 18.29 13.27
CA TYR A 135 -3.97 17.08 13.99
C TYR A 135 -5.39 16.63 13.57
N GLN A 136 -5.68 15.35 13.71
CA GLN A 136 -6.99 14.78 13.40
C GLN A 136 -7.37 13.74 14.46
N LEU A 137 -8.65 13.71 14.85
CA LEU A 137 -9.20 12.59 15.61
C LEU A 137 -9.87 11.63 14.63
N TYR A 138 -9.32 10.43 14.52
CA TYR A 138 -9.83 9.37 13.65
C TYR A 138 -10.48 8.26 14.49
N ASP A 139 -11.72 7.91 14.17
CA ASP A 139 -12.44 6.79 14.78
C ASP A 139 -12.55 5.65 13.76
N MET A 140 -12.01 4.48 14.12
CA MET A 140 -12.00 3.29 13.25
C MET A 140 -13.41 2.79 12.88
N SER A 141 -14.45 3.16 13.65
CA SER A 141 -15.83 2.80 13.34
C SER A 141 -16.33 3.39 12.01
N ILE A 142 -15.70 4.46 11.52
CA ILE A 142 -16.01 5.06 10.21
C ILE A 142 -15.71 4.09 9.05
N ASP A 143 -14.69 3.24 9.20
CA ASP A 143 -14.24 2.28 8.19
C ASP A 143 -14.37 0.81 8.66
N GLU A 144 -15.27 0.55 9.62
CA GLU A 144 -15.35 -0.71 10.36
C GLU A 144 -15.45 -1.94 9.46
N ASP A 145 -16.32 -1.90 8.43
CA ASP A 145 -16.55 -3.05 7.55
C ASP A 145 -15.28 -3.50 6.82
N VAL A 146 -14.45 -2.55 6.38
CA VAL A 146 -13.19 -2.83 5.68
C VAL A 146 -12.13 -3.31 6.67
N LEU A 147 -11.99 -2.62 7.81
CA LEU A 147 -11.01 -2.98 8.84
C LEU A 147 -11.29 -4.36 9.44
N LYS A 148 -12.56 -4.71 9.66
CA LYS A 148 -13.01 -6.02 10.13
C LYS A 148 -12.75 -7.12 9.12
N ASN A 149 -12.98 -6.84 7.83
CA ASN A 149 -12.63 -7.75 6.75
C ASN A 149 -11.12 -8.01 6.71
N ASP A 150 -10.31 -6.96 6.77
CA ASP A 150 -8.86 -7.05 6.75
C ASP A 150 -8.30 -7.83 7.94
N PHE A 151 -8.81 -7.55 9.14
CA PHE A 151 -8.48 -8.33 10.34
C PHE A 151 -8.81 -9.81 10.16
N SER A 152 -9.97 -10.11 9.57
CA SER A 152 -10.40 -11.48 9.30
C SER A 152 -9.49 -12.18 8.27
N ILE A 153 -9.06 -11.47 7.21
CA ILE A 153 -8.09 -12.00 6.24
C ILE A 153 -6.78 -12.37 6.92
N ILE A 154 -6.23 -11.46 7.75
CA ILE A 154 -5.00 -11.68 8.50
C ILE A 154 -5.16 -12.89 9.44
N LYS A 155 -6.23 -12.90 10.23
CA LYS A 155 -6.55 -13.99 11.16
C LYS A 155 -6.68 -15.33 10.44
N ASN A 156 -7.39 -15.38 9.31
CA ASN A 156 -7.59 -16.63 8.56
C ASN A 156 -6.30 -17.18 7.97
N LYS A 157 -5.38 -16.33 7.50
CA LYS A 157 -4.04 -16.80 7.10
C LYS A 157 -3.29 -17.45 8.27
N VAL A 158 -3.39 -16.90 9.47
CA VAL A 158 -2.79 -17.51 10.66
C VAL A 158 -3.45 -18.85 11.00
N ILE A 159 -4.79 -18.93 10.99
CA ILE A 159 -5.53 -20.18 11.22
C ILE A 159 -5.15 -21.27 10.22
N ASN A 160 -4.91 -20.90 8.97
CA ASN A 160 -4.50 -21.83 7.91
C ASN A 160 -3.02 -22.24 7.99
N GLY A 161 -2.27 -21.84 9.03
CA GLY A 161 -0.84 -22.12 9.16
C GLY A 161 0.05 -21.35 8.17
N GLN A 162 -0.46 -20.23 7.65
CA GLN A 162 0.14 -19.44 6.57
C GLN A 162 0.58 -18.03 7.03
N ALA A 163 0.86 -17.83 8.31
CA ALA A 163 1.35 -16.54 8.83
C ALA A 163 2.70 -16.12 8.20
N HIS A 164 3.50 -17.10 7.76
CA HIS A 164 4.76 -16.86 7.04
C HIS A 164 4.51 -16.22 5.66
N LEU A 165 3.35 -16.47 5.04
CA LEU A 165 2.91 -15.90 3.75
C LEU A 165 2.10 -14.60 3.89
N LEU A 166 1.99 -14.02 5.08
CA LEU A 166 1.31 -12.74 5.25
C LEU A 166 2.00 -11.64 4.42
N SER A 167 1.21 -10.77 3.84
CA SER A 167 1.64 -9.61 3.07
C SER A 167 0.81 -8.41 3.50
N GLU A 168 1.39 -7.21 3.46
CA GLU A 168 0.56 -6.00 3.60
C GLU A 168 -0.38 -5.84 2.41
N GLY A 169 -0.02 -6.32 1.21
CA GLY A 169 -0.91 -6.34 0.06
C GLY A 169 -2.12 -7.26 0.23
N ASP A 170 -2.19 -8.12 1.26
CA ASP A 170 -3.31 -9.06 1.50
C ASP A 170 -4.68 -8.39 1.71
N THR A 171 -4.65 -7.18 2.24
CA THR A 171 -5.81 -6.47 2.80
C THR A 171 -6.05 -5.14 2.10
N SER A 172 -7.05 -4.37 2.51
CA SER A 172 -7.33 -3.03 1.96
C SER A 172 -6.65 -1.92 2.77
N TYR A 173 -7.04 -1.71 4.03
CA TYR A 173 -6.65 -0.59 4.88
C TYR A 173 -5.72 -1.00 6.03
N LEU A 174 -5.98 -2.15 6.66
CA LEU A 174 -5.21 -2.67 7.79
C LEU A 174 -4.16 -3.69 7.30
N GLY A 175 -2.89 -3.34 7.36
CA GLY A 175 -1.76 -4.20 7.01
C GLY A 175 -1.23 -5.04 8.18
N ALA A 176 -0.41 -6.04 7.84
CA ALA A 176 0.41 -6.82 8.76
C ALA A 176 1.90 -6.61 8.44
N CYS A 177 2.43 -5.43 8.76
CA CYS A 177 3.81 -5.05 8.48
C CYS A 177 4.82 -5.89 9.27
N THR A 178 6.00 -6.16 8.69
CA THR A 178 7.09 -6.84 9.41
C THR A 178 7.67 -5.92 10.47
N LYS A 179 7.87 -6.45 11.68
CA LYS A 179 8.47 -5.75 12.82
C LYS A 179 9.69 -6.54 13.29
N ALA A 180 10.72 -6.55 12.46
CA ALA A 180 11.98 -7.22 12.74
C ALA A 180 13.14 -6.22 12.57
N SER A 181 14.11 -6.27 13.49
CA SER A 181 15.34 -5.49 13.36
C SER A 181 16.28 -6.09 12.32
N ASP A 182 16.17 -7.41 12.13
CA ASP A 182 16.89 -8.21 11.15
C ASP A 182 15.96 -9.21 10.45
N SER A 183 16.26 -9.46 9.18
CA SER A 183 15.64 -10.47 8.32
C SER A 183 15.66 -11.90 8.87
N SER A 184 16.49 -12.22 9.87
CA SER A 184 16.57 -13.54 10.52
C SER A 184 15.56 -13.74 11.65
N GLU A 185 14.98 -12.66 12.21
CA GLU A 185 14.07 -12.80 13.35
C GLU A 185 12.81 -13.56 12.95
N ARG A 186 12.49 -14.57 13.74
CA ARG A 186 11.34 -15.45 13.51
C ARG A 186 10.54 -15.63 14.79
N THR A 187 9.25 -15.87 14.63
CA THR A 187 8.32 -16.21 15.70
C THR A 187 7.50 -17.42 15.28
N ASN A 188 7.10 -18.21 16.28
CA ASN A 188 6.21 -19.33 16.06
C ASN A 188 4.81 -18.82 15.64
N GLN A 189 4.11 -19.65 14.88
CA GLN A 189 2.70 -19.48 14.54
C GLN A 189 1.94 -20.75 14.96
N PRO A 190 0.64 -20.66 15.25
CA PRO A 190 -0.16 -21.85 15.43
C PRO A 190 -0.37 -22.57 14.09
N PHE A 191 -0.69 -23.87 14.13
CA PHE A 191 -1.10 -24.67 12.97
C PHE A 191 -0.06 -24.86 11.85
N SER A 192 1.22 -24.50 12.07
CA SER A 192 2.33 -24.84 11.18
C SER A 192 3.65 -24.90 11.95
N ASN A 193 4.56 -25.77 11.53
CA ASN A 193 5.93 -25.83 12.05
C ASN A 193 6.85 -24.80 11.37
N GLU A 194 6.42 -24.20 10.26
CA GLU A 194 7.21 -23.20 9.57
C GLU A 194 7.14 -21.87 10.34
N PRO A 195 8.28 -21.30 10.77
CA PRO A 195 8.27 -20.06 11.52
C PRO A 195 7.97 -18.85 10.64
N ALA A 196 7.31 -17.83 11.20
CA ALA A 196 6.95 -16.61 10.49
C ALA A 196 7.81 -15.40 10.92
N LYS A 197 7.95 -14.40 10.07
CA LYS A 197 8.51 -13.09 10.48
C LYS A 197 7.58 -12.43 11.52
N PRO A 198 8.10 -11.80 12.59
CA PRO A 198 7.26 -11.06 13.53
C PRO A 198 6.58 -9.88 12.82
N ARG A 199 5.30 -9.64 13.14
CA ARG A 199 4.48 -8.60 12.49
C ARG A 199 3.76 -7.71 13.49
N ALA A 200 3.37 -6.53 13.02
CA ALA A 200 2.48 -5.62 13.71
C ALA A 200 1.33 -5.21 12.78
N PHE A 201 0.17 -4.96 13.36
CA PHE A 201 -0.90 -4.28 12.67
C PHE A 201 -0.43 -2.88 12.27
N SER A 202 -0.78 -2.46 11.07
CA SER A 202 -0.49 -1.13 10.54
C SER A 202 -1.70 -0.58 9.81
N LEU A 203 -1.96 0.72 9.90
CA LEU A 203 -2.77 1.42 8.91
C LEU A 203 -1.87 1.76 7.73
N LYS A 204 -2.20 1.29 6.52
CA LYS A 204 -1.37 1.47 5.33
C LYS A 204 -1.14 2.92 4.96
N SER A 205 -0.03 3.23 4.30
CA SER A 205 0.33 4.58 3.87
C SER A 205 -0.71 5.20 2.93
N SER A 206 -1.32 4.40 2.04
CA SER A 206 -2.44 4.85 1.19
C SER A 206 -3.67 5.22 2.01
N PHE A 207 -3.98 4.43 3.06
CA PHE A 207 -5.12 4.68 3.94
C PHE A 207 -4.88 5.92 4.80
N MET A 208 -3.68 6.05 5.38
CA MET A 208 -3.25 7.24 6.12
C MET A 208 -3.31 8.50 5.27
N THR A 209 -2.94 8.40 3.97
CA THR A 209 -3.11 9.50 3.01
C THR A 209 -4.58 9.85 2.81
N GLY A 210 -5.46 8.85 2.73
CA GLY A 210 -6.91 9.04 2.68
C GLY A 210 -7.45 9.78 3.91
N ILE A 211 -7.06 9.37 5.13
CA ILE A 211 -7.41 10.05 6.40
C ILE A 211 -6.92 11.51 6.36
N LEU A 212 -5.65 11.72 6.02
CA LEU A 212 -5.04 13.05 5.97
C LEU A 212 -5.80 14.00 5.02
N ARG A 213 -6.23 13.50 3.86
CA ARG A 213 -6.92 14.31 2.84
C ARG A 213 -8.41 14.52 3.12
N ASN A 214 -9.04 13.63 3.88
CA ASN A 214 -10.48 13.64 4.14
C ASN A 214 -10.85 14.23 5.51
N SER A 215 -10.08 15.22 6.02
CA SER A 215 -10.34 15.90 7.31
C SER A 215 -11.79 16.35 7.50
N ASP A 216 -12.47 16.70 6.41
CA ASP A 216 -13.79 17.37 6.44
C ASP A 216 -14.89 16.59 5.69
N LYS A 217 -14.60 15.38 5.20
CA LYS A 217 -15.57 14.60 4.40
C LYS A 217 -16.01 13.35 5.13
N LEU A 218 -17.12 13.46 5.83
CA LEU A 218 -17.99 12.33 6.17
C LEU A 218 -18.51 11.74 4.85
N LEU A 219 -17.75 10.86 4.20
CA LEU A 219 -18.28 10.04 3.12
C LEU A 219 -19.17 8.97 3.77
N THR A 220 -20.44 9.33 3.99
CA THR A 220 -21.52 8.48 4.51
C THR A 220 -22.02 7.50 3.45
N ASN A 221 -21.12 6.87 2.71
CA ASN A 221 -21.51 5.80 1.81
C ASN A 221 -21.21 4.49 2.52
N HIS A 222 -22.25 3.74 2.85
CA HIS A 222 -22.13 2.34 3.23
C HIS A 222 -21.22 1.66 2.20
N ASN A 223 -20.04 1.22 2.63
CA ASN A 223 -19.08 0.54 1.77
C ASN A 223 -19.63 -0.84 1.44
N ASN A 224 -20.38 -0.94 0.34
CA ASN A 224 -20.88 -2.23 -0.15
C ASN A 224 -19.75 -3.18 -0.61
N PHE A 225 -18.52 -2.66 -0.73
CA PHE A 225 -17.33 -3.42 -1.08
C PHE A 225 -16.25 -3.21 -0.03
N LYS A 226 -15.61 -4.31 0.38
CA LYS A 226 -14.51 -4.32 1.35
C LYS A 226 -13.14 -4.31 0.67
N THR A 227 -13.09 -4.71 -0.60
CA THR A 227 -11.85 -4.74 -1.38
C THR A 227 -12.06 -4.20 -2.80
N VAL A 228 -10.96 -3.73 -3.41
CA VAL A 228 -10.94 -3.36 -4.84
C VAL A 228 -11.30 -4.56 -5.72
N GLU A 229 -10.88 -5.76 -5.32
CA GLU A 229 -11.21 -7.01 -6.01
C GLU A 229 -12.71 -7.25 -6.08
N GLU A 230 -13.42 -7.15 -4.95
CA GLU A 230 -14.87 -7.32 -4.88
C GLU A 230 -15.60 -6.32 -5.77
N TYR A 231 -15.17 -5.05 -5.76
CA TYR A 231 -15.72 -4.03 -6.65
C TYR A 231 -15.56 -4.44 -8.11
N VAL A 232 -14.34 -4.77 -8.54
CA VAL A 232 -14.03 -5.11 -9.93
C VAL A 232 -14.79 -6.38 -10.36
N LEU A 233 -14.80 -7.42 -9.52
CA LEU A 233 -15.52 -8.66 -9.79
C LEU A 233 -17.01 -8.40 -9.96
N SER A 234 -17.61 -7.56 -9.10
CA SER A 234 -19.05 -7.25 -9.19
C SER A 234 -19.43 -6.64 -10.54
N LYS A 235 -18.56 -5.82 -11.14
CA LYS A 235 -18.79 -5.19 -12.45
C LYS A 235 -18.60 -6.16 -13.61
N LEU A 236 -17.70 -7.12 -13.47
CA LEU A 236 -17.33 -8.07 -14.53
C LEU A 236 -18.15 -9.37 -14.50
N LYS A 237 -18.71 -9.75 -13.35
CA LYS A 237 -19.44 -11.02 -13.15
C LYS A 237 -20.49 -11.31 -14.24
N PRO A 238 -21.31 -10.34 -14.73
CA PRO A 238 -22.31 -10.59 -15.77
C PRO A 238 -21.75 -10.89 -17.17
N TYR A 239 -20.43 -10.76 -17.34
CA TYR A 239 -19.73 -10.82 -18.63
C TYR A 239 -18.70 -11.95 -18.70
N ILE A 240 -18.49 -12.69 -17.61
CA ILE A 240 -17.61 -13.86 -17.59
C ILE A 240 -18.14 -14.90 -18.59
N GLY A 241 -17.25 -15.44 -19.41
CA GLY A 241 -17.58 -16.38 -20.48
C GLY A 241 -17.90 -15.74 -21.84
N LEU A 242 -18.05 -14.40 -21.90
CA LEU A 242 -18.25 -13.68 -23.16
C LEU A 242 -16.92 -13.26 -23.78
N THR A 243 -16.90 -13.15 -25.11
CA THR A 243 -15.79 -12.58 -25.88
C THR A 243 -15.72 -11.06 -25.71
N GLN A 244 -14.54 -10.46 -25.95
CA GLN A 244 -14.40 -9.00 -25.90
C GLN A 244 -15.42 -8.27 -26.80
N LEU A 245 -15.69 -8.78 -28.01
CA LEU A 245 -16.67 -8.19 -28.93
C LEU A 245 -18.10 -8.30 -28.42
N GLU A 246 -18.51 -9.45 -27.89
CA GLU A 246 -19.84 -9.61 -27.28
C GLU A 246 -20.03 -8.69 -26.07
N ILE A 247 -19.01 -8.57 -25.22
CA ILE A 247 -19.04 -7.63 -24.09
C ILE A 247 -19.18 -6.20 -24.59
N TYR A 248 -18.36 -5.81 -25.58
CA TYR A 248 -18.40 -4.46 -26.14
C TYR A 248 -19.75 -4.13 -26.77
N ASN A 249 -20.33 -5.06 -27.53
CA ASN A 249 -21.67 -4.92 -28.09
C ASN A 249 -22.71 -4.80 -26.98
N LYS A 250 -22.67 -5.66 -25.96
CA LYS A 250 -23.62 -5.64 -24.85
C LYS A 250 -23.60 -4.32 -24.05
N ILE A 251 -22.43 -3.69 -23.91
CA ILE A 251 -22.30 -2.42 -23.15
C ILE A 251 -22.54 -1.16 -24.01
N THR A 252 -22.44 -1.24 -25.33
CA THR A 252 -22.54 -0.06 -26.22
C THR A 252 -23.67 -0.12 -27.25
N GLY A 253 -24.21 -1.30 -27.53
CA GLY A 253 -25.09 -1.56 -28.68
C GLY A 253 -24.38 -1.55 -30.04
N LEU A 254 -23.04 -1.47 -30.08
CA LEU A 254 -22.27 -1.31 -31.32
C LEU A 254 -21.52 -2.58 -31.71
N GLU A 255 -21.50 -2.88 -33.00
CA GLU A 255 -20.58 -3.86 -33.59
C GLU A 255 -19.34 -3.14 -34.14
N ILE A 256 -18.16 -3.74 -33.95
CA ILE A 256 -16.90 -3.17 -34.44
C ILE A 256 -16.31 -4.07 -35.52
N ASN A 257 -16.18 -3.53 -36.73
CA ASN A 257 -15.54 -4.23 -37.86
C ASN A 257 -14.01 -4.24 -37.76
N ARG A 258 -13.39 -3.14 -37.28
CA ARG A 258 -11.94 -3.03 -37.09
C ARG A 258 -11.57 -3.04 -35.63
N ILE A 259 -11.07 -4.17 -35.16
CA ILE A 259 -10.82 -4.43 -33.74
C ILE A 259 -9.66 -3.55 -33.21
N PRO A 260 -9.91 -2.63 -32.24
CA PRO A 260 -8.87 -1.79 -31.67
C PRO A 260 -7.90 -2.60 -30.81
N LYS A 261 -6.59 -2.27 -30.87
CA LYS A 261 -5.57 -2.92 -30.03
C LYS A 261 -5.86 -2.81 -28.52
N ASN A 262 -6.52 -1.73 -28.10
CA ASN A 262 -6.87 -1.44 -26.71
C ASN A 262 -8.31 -1.83 -26.33
N LEU A 263 -8.96 -2.75 -27.06
CA LEU A 263 -10.36 -3.13 -26.82
C LEU A 263 -10.62 -3.55 -25.36
N SER A 264 -9.75 -4.35 -24.74
CA SER A 264 -9.92 -4.71 -23.31
C SER A 264 -9.91 -3.49 -22.39
N LYS A 265 -9.07 -2.49 -22.65
CA LYS A 265 -9.06 -1.24 -21.87
C LYS A 265 -10.35 -0.45 -22.07
N MET A 266 -10.85 -0.38 -23.32
CA MET A 266 -12.13 0.27 -23.62
C MET A 266 -13.31 -0.38 -22.89
N ILE A 267 -13.29 -1.70 -22.74
CA ILE A 267 -14.28 -2.47 -21.98
C ILE A 267 -14.14 -2.18 -20.48
N SER A 268 -12.93 -2.33 -19.92
CA SER A 268 -12.70 -2.13 -18.48
C SER A 268 -13.04 -0.71 -18.05
N ASP A 269 -12.73 0.30 -18.88
CA ASP A 269 -13.02 1.71 -18.57
C ASP A 269 -14.50 2.00 -18.51
N ARG A 270 -15.31 1.34 -19.35
CA ARG A 270 -16.77 1.48 -19.34
C ARG A 270 -17.41 0.75 -18.15
N LEU A 271 -16.96 -0.48 -17.87
CA LEU A 271 -17.55 -1.31 -16.82
C LEU A 271 -17.14 -0.91 -15.41
N ILE A 272 -15.86 -0.59 -15.22
CA ILE A 272 -15.25 -0.34 -13.92
C ILE A 272 -15.06 1.17 -13.72
N GLY A 273 -14.59 1.88 -14.74
CA GLY A 273 -14.23 3.29 -14.70
C GLY A 273 -12.78 3.52 -15.11
N LYS A 274 -12.47 4.71 -15.61
CA LYS A 274 -11.07 5.09 -15.87
C LYS A 274 -10.34 5.31 -14.56
N ASP A 275 -9.03 5.09 -14.55
CA ASP A 275 -8.18 5.27 -13.37
C ASP A 275 -8.39 6.63 -12.66
N THR A 276 -8.57 7.71 -13.42
CA THR A 276 -8.83 9.07 -12.91
C THR A 276 -10.21 9.26 -12.28
N GLU A 277 -11.17 8.39 -12.62
CA GLU A 277 -12.55 8.47 -12.16
C GLU A 277 -12.78 7.57 -10.93
N LEU A 278 -11.96 6.54 -10.72
CA LEU A 278 -12.18 5.52 -9.67
C LEU A 278 -12.31 6.11 -8.27
N VAL A 279 -11.50 7.12 -7.93
CA VAL A 279 -11.55 7.81 -6.62
C VAL A 279 -12.92 8.46 -6.35
N SER A 280 -13.65 8.86 -7.40
CA SER A 280 -15.01 9.39 -7.26
C SER A 280 -16.09 8.32 -7.18
N LYS A 281 -15.76 7.07 -7.56
CA LYS A 281 -16.71 5.95 -7.58
C LYS A 281 -16.82 5.24 -6.24
N HIS A 282 -15.73 5.15 -5.48
CA HIS A 282 -15.71 4.50 -4.18
C HIS A 282 -14.50 4.92 -3.35
N ASP A 283 -14.66 5.01 -2.04
CA ASP A 283 -13.60 5.51 -1.14
C ASP A 283 -12.39 4.57 -1.05
N LEU A 284 -12.60 3.25 -1.22
CA LEU A 284 -11.53 2.25 -1.40
C LEU A 284 -10.43 2.71 -2.35
N PHE A 285 -10.78 3.37 -3.46
CA PHE A 285 -9.82 3.82 -4.47
C PHE A 285 -9.03 5.05 -4.05
N SER A 286 -9.51 5.81 -3.06
CA SER A 286 -8.79 6.93 -2.45
C SER A 286 -7.81 6.46 -1.36
N LYS A 287 -8.06 5.25 -0.82
CA LYS A 287 -7.46 4.71 0.40
C LYS A 287 -6.60 3.46 0.21
N THR A 288 -6.57 2.88 -1.00
CA THR A 288 -5.84 1.63 -1.30
C THR A 288 -4.83 1.85 -2.41
N THR A 289 -3.65 1.24 -2.30
CA THR A 289 -2.70 1.14 -3.43
C THR A 289 -3.08 -0.05 -4.31
N PHE A 290 -3.47 0.20 -5.57
CA PHE A 290 -3.93 -0.86 -6.47
C PHE A 290 -3.45 -0.67 -7.92
N ILE A 291 -3.48 -1.76 -8.69
CA ILE A 291 -3.38 -1.78 -10.15
C ILE A 291 -4.53 -2.62 -10.70
N ILE A 292 -5.24 -2.13 -11.72
CA ILE A 292 -6.17 -2.95 -12.51
C ILE A 292 -5.60 -3.12 -13.91
N LYS A 293 -5.38 -4.35 -14.34
CA LYS A 293 -4.80 -4.65 -15.65
C LYS A 293 -5.52 -5.74 -16.39
N ASN A 294 -5.75 -5.50 -17.68
CA ASN A 294 -6.21 -6.52 -18.60
C ASN A 294 -4.99 -7.32 -19.07
N ILE A 295 -5.08 -8.65 -19.05
CA ILE A 295 -3.99 -9.52 -19.49
C ILE A 295 -4.53 -10.75 -20.24
N PRO A 296 -3.93 -11.09 -21.40
CA PRO A 296 -4.21 -12.36 -22.04
C PRO A 296 -3.48 -13.51 -21.33
N VAL A 297 -4.20 -14.60 -21.10
CA VAL A 297 -3.71 -15.82 -20.44
C VAL A 297 -4.09 -17.06 -21.25
N ASP A 298 -3.40 -18.17 -21.07
CA ASP A 298 -3.82 -19.44 -21.66
C ASP A 298 -4.93 -20.16 -20.85
N GLU A 299 -5.23 -21.41 -21.24
CA GLU A 299 -6.20 -22.28 -20.57
C GLU A 299 -5.89 -22.48 -19.08
N ASN A 300 -4.61 -22.50 -18.69
CA ASN A 300 -4.13 -22.70 -17.33
C ASN A 300 -3.87 -21.39 -16.58
N TYR A 301 -4.30 -20.24 -17.12
CA TYR A 301 -4.00 -18.89 -16.59
C TYR A 301 -2.54 -18.46 -16.73
N HIS A 302 -1.72 -19.15 -17.52
CA HIS A 302 -0.38 -18.71 -17.80
C HIS A 302 -0.41 -17.38 -18.59
N PRO A 303 0.23 -16.30 -18.12
CA PRO A 303 0.29 -15.04 -18.85
C PRO A 303 0.99 -15.20 -20.20
N ILE A 304 0.43 -14.58 -21.24
CA ILE A 304 1.07 -14.56 -22.57
C ILE A 304 2.14 -13.46 -22.64
N GLU A 305 2.01 -12.41 -21.84
CA GLU A 305 2.89 -11.25 -21.79
C GLU A 305 3.34 -10.91 -20.36
N ARG A 306 4.45 -10.18 -20.24
CA ARG A 306 4.93 -9.66 -18.94
C ARG A 306 4.00 -8.60 -18.40
N LEU A 307 3.91 -8.50 -17.09
CA LEU A 307 3.06 -7.52 -16.43
C LEU A 307 3.81 -6.23 -16.17
N SER A 308 3.56 -5.19 -16.97
CA SER A 308 4.25 -3.89 -16.83
C SER A 308 3.73 -3.02 -15.67
N PHE A 309 4.57 -2.13 -15.14
CA PHE A 309 4.20 -1.07 -14.18
C PHE A 309 4.18 0.29 -14.88
N ARG A 310 4.05 1.41 -14.17
CA ARG A 310 4.26 2.75 -14.77
C ARG A 310 5.72 2.96 -15.20
N ASN A 311 5.94 3.93 -16.09
CA ASN A 311 7.30 4.28 -16.49
C ASN A 311 8.10 4.74 -15.28
N LEU A 312 9.41 4.47 -15.27
CA LEU A 312 10.27 4.87 -14.17
C LEU A 312 10.51 6.37 -14.18
N VAL A 313 10.55 6.96 -12.99
CA VAL A 313 10.97 8.33 -12.75
C VAL A 313 12.28 8.27 -11.97
N LEU A 314 13.38 8.75 -12.55
CA LEU A 314 14.73 8.60 -12.00
C LEU A 314 14.86 9.23 -10.61
N SER A 315 14.21 10.37 -10.39
CA SER A 315 14.17 11.04 -9.09
C SER A 315 13.51 10.22 -7.97
N GLU A 316 12.78 9.14 -8.28
CA GLU A 316 12.24 8.20 -7.28
C GLU A 316 13.28 7.20 -6.74
N PHE A 317 14.52 7.22 -7.28
CA PHE A 317 15.64 6.36 -6.89
C PHE A 317 16.69 7.09 -6.02
N SER A 318 16.34 8.25 -5.45
CA SER A 318 17.26 9.04 -4.61
C SER A 318 17.53 8.40 -3.25
N ASN A 319 16.56 7.70 -2.69
CA ASN A 319 16.62 7.13 -1.34
C ASN A 319 17.19 5.71 -1.36
N GLU A 320 17.65 5.24 -0.19
CA GLU A 320 17.86 3.81 0.04
C GLU A 320 16.53 3.05 0.01
N TRP A 321 16.58 1.74 -0.22
CA TRP A 321 15.39 0.89 -0.34
C TRP A 321 14.41 1.04 0.83
N ASP A 322 14.90 0.99 2.07
CA ASP A 322 14.09 1.05 3.29
C ASP A 322 13.36 2.39 3.49
N ASP A 323 13.81 3.44 2.83
CA ASP A 323 13.20 4.77 2.85
C ASP A 323 12.59 5.16 1.50
N SER A 324 12.52 4.20 0.55
CA SER A 324 12.04 4.44 -0.80
C SER A 324 10.52 4.33 -0.89
N ASP A 325 9.93 5.17 -1.74
CA ASP A 325 8.50 5.08 -2.05
C ASP A 325 8.17 3.80 -2.84
N TRP A 326 9.16 3.23 -3.54
CA TRP A 326 9.02 1.95 -4.23
C TRP A 326 8.84 0.77 -3.28
N GLN A 327 9.59 0.71 -2.17
CA GLN A 327 9.40 -0.34 -1.16
C GLN A 327 7.98 -0.29 -0.58
N ASN A 328 7.54 0.89 -0.15
CA ASN A 328 6.18 1.09 0.37
C ASN A 328 5.13 0.70 -0.67
N TYR A 329 5.31 1.13 -1.92
CA TYR A 329 4.41 0.80 -3.01
C TYR A 329 4.29 -0.71 -3.23
N PHE A 330 5.41 -1.44 -3.32
CA PHE A 330 5.37 -2.89 -3.54
C PHE A 330 4.82 -3.65 -2.34
N GLN A 331 5.05 -3.19 -1.11
CA GLN A 331 4.49 -3.84 0.08
C GLN A 331 2.97 -3.73 0.14
N GLU A 332 2.39 -2.63 -0.34
CA GLU A 332 0.95 -2.35 -0.22
C GLU A 332 0.14 -2.69 -1.48
N VAL A 333 0.76 -2.68 -2.66
CA VAL A 333 0.04 -2.78 -3.92
C VAL A 333 -0.70 -4.11 -4.06
N THR A 334 -2.00 -4.01 -4.35
CA THR A 334 -2.80 -5.14 -4.82
C THR A 334 -3.02 -5.03 -6.32
N ILE A 335 -2.65 -6.05 -7.08
CA ILE A 335 -2.87 -6.08 -8.52
C ILE A 335 -4.09 -6.96 -8.81
N ILE A 336 -5.05 -6.40 -9.54
CA ILE A 336 -6.22 -7.09 -10.07
C ILE A 336 -6.04 -7.31 -11.57
N LEU A 337 -5.85 -8.57 -11.96
CA LEU A 337 -5.70 -9.01 -13.33
C LEU A 337 -7.04 -9.45 -13.91
N ILE A 338 -7.54 -8.72 -14.90
CA ILE A 338 -8.70 -9.11 -15.71
C ILE A 338 -8.19 -10.06 -16.80
N CYS A 339 -8.49 -11.35 -16.64
CA CYS A 339 -7.90 -12.42 -17.42
C CYS A 339 -8.75 -12.75 -18.64
N TYR A 340 -8.16 -12.61 -19.83
CA TYR A 340 -8.78 -12.99 -21.11
C TYR A 340 -8.09 -14.22 -21.70
N GLU A 341 -8.83 -15.23 -22.12
CA GLU A 341 -8.28 -16.42 -22.77
C GLU A 341 -7.67 -16.05 -24.14
N GLY A 342 -6.36 -16.17 -24.28
CA GLY A 342 -5.60 -15.65 -25.41
C GLY A 342 -4.84 -16.67 -26.25
N LYS A 343 -4.66 -17.93 -25.80
CA LYS A 343 -3.96 -18.95 -26.62
C LYS A 343 -4.87 -19.32 -27.79
N ASN A 344 -4.39 -19.09 -29.03
CA ASN A 344 -5.12 -19.30 -30.29
C ASN A 344 -6.33 -18.38 -30.56
N LYS A 345 -6.58 -17.35 -29.73
CA LYS A 345 -7.66 -16.37 -29.94
C LYS A 345 -7.09 -14.98 -30.24
N SER A 346 -7.43 -14.44 -31.40
CA SER A 346 -7.09 -13.07 -31.79
C SER A 346 -7.81 -12.06 -30.88
N ASN A 347 -7.23 -10.87 -30.76
CA ASN A 347 -7.86 -9.76 -30.06
C ASN A 347 -9.28 -9.52 -30.63
N GLY A 348 -10.26 -9.26 -29.76
CA GLY A 348 -11.70 -9.22 -30.07
C GLY A 348 -12.45 -10.51 -29.74
N HIS A 349 -11.81 -11.67 -29.95
CA HIS A 349 -12.43 -12.98 -29.72
C HIS A 349 -11.96 -13.65 -28.43
N ARG A 350 -11.11 -12.99 -27.64
CA ARG A 350 -10.66 -13.52 -26.36
C ARG A 350 -11.83 -13.52 -25.36
N VAL A 351 -11.99 -14.61 -24.63
CA VAL A 351 -13.08 -14.80 -23.67
C VAL A 351 -12.65 -14.29 -22.30
N LEU A 352 -13.50 -13.52 -21.62
CA LEU A 352 -13.26 -13.09 -20.24
C LEU A 352 -13.37 -14.30 -19.30
N LYS A 353 -12.26 -14.78 -18.75
CA LYS A 353 -12.23 -15.92 -17.80
C LYS A 353 -12.63 -15.49 -16.38
N GLY A 354 -12.35 -14.25 -16.01
CA GLY A 354 -12.58 -13.72 -14.67
C GLY A 354 -11.44 -12.79 -14.25
N ILE A 355 -11.21 -12.70 -12.93
CA ILE A 355 -10.12 -11.92 -12.36
C ILE A 355 -9.20 -12.78 -11.51
N LYS A 356 -7.95 -12.33 -11.34
CA LYS A 356 -6.98 -12.88 -10.40
C LYS A 356 -6.36 -11.74 -9.61
N ARG A 357 -6.09 -11.97 -8.33
CA ARG A 357 -5.45 -11.00 -7.44
C ARG A 357 -4.01 -11.41 -7.16
N ILE A 358 -3.10 -10.43 -7.13
CA ILE A 358 -1.70 -10.62 -6.74
C ILE A 358 -1.36 -9.62 -5.62
N ALA A 359 -0.66 -10.14 -4.60
CA ALA A 359 0.06 -9.40 -3.58
C ALA A 359 1.44 -10.04 -3.38
N PHE A 360 2.36 -9.30 -2.74
CA PHE A 360 3.76 -9.70 -2.64
C PHE A 360 4.15 -10.04 -1.20
N THR A 361 4.66 -11.25 -1.00
CA THR A 361 5.25 -11.74 0.26
C THR A 361 6.55 -10.99 0.57
N ALA A 362 7.05 -11.11 1.80
CA ALA A 362 8.31 -10.49 2.18
C ALA A 362 9.51 -10.95 1.33
N ASP A 363 9.47 -12.17 0.81
CA ASP A 363 10.55 -12.72 0.00
C ASP A 363 10.49 -12.16 -1.44
N ASP A 364 9.29 -11.95 -1.98
CA ASP A 364 9.11 -11.22 -3.25
C ASP A 364 9.67 -9.80 -3.16
N ILE A 365 9.37 -9.09 -2.06
CA ILE A 365 9.88 -7.73 -1.80
C ILE A 365 11.41 -7.71 -1.73
N SER A 366 12.02 -8.76 -1.17
CA SER A 366 13.48 -8.90 -1.09
C SER A 366 14.12 -9.08 -2.48
N LEU A 367 13.43 -9.75 -3.41
CA LEU A 367 13.87 -9.85 -4.81
C LEU A 367 13.74 -8.49 -5.53
N PHE A 368 12.68 -7.74 -5.23
CA PHE A 368 12.46 -6.41 -5.83
C PHE A 368 13.51 -5.39 -5.36
N GLU A 369 13.99 -5.50 -4.13
CA GLU A 369 15.10 -4.70 -3.61
C GLU A 369 16.36 -4.81 -4.46
N GLN A 370 16.71 -6.03 -4.89
CA GLN A 370 17.88 -6.26 -5.74
C GLN A 370 17.74 -5.52 -7.06
N SER A 371 16.56 -5.63 -7.67
CA SER A 371 16.24 -4.94 -8.92
C SER A 371 16.30 -3.43 -8.73
N TYR A 372 15.75 -2.89 -7.63
CA TYR A 372 15.81 -1.47 -7.29
C TYR A 372 17.25 -0.96 -7.13
N LYS A 373 18.10 -1.68 -6.38
CA LYS A 373 19.51 -1.33 -6.18
C LYS A 373 20.27 -1.26 -7.50
N MET A 374 20.04 -2.21 -8.41
CA MET A 374 20.63 -2.19 -9.74
C MET A 374 20.25 -0.95 -10.56
N VAL A 375 18.98 -0.52 -10.49
CA VAL A 375 18.56 0.73 -11.15
C VAL A 375 19.29 1.92 -10.56
N ARG A 376 19.40 1.96 -9.23
CA ARG A 376 20.09 3.04 -8.52
C ARG A 376 21.57 3.10 -8.85
N ASP A 377 22.25 1.94 -8.92
CA ASP A 377 23.64 1.85 -9.35
C ASP A 377 23.81 2.28 -10.81
N ALA A 378 22.90 1.88 -11.71
CA ALA A 378 22.88 2.34 -13.09
C ALA A 378 22.74 3.87 -13.18
N ILE A 379 21.88 4.49 -12.37
CA ILE A 379 21.70 5.95 -12.30
C ILE A 379 22.96 6.63 -11.77
N LYS A 380 23.53 6.13 -10.67
CA LYS A 380 24.72 6.69 -10.04
C LYS A 380 25.92 6.67 -10.97
N ASP A 381 26.12 5.56 -11.67
CA ASP A 381 27.29 5.34 -12.52
C ASP A 381 27.04 5.76 -13.98
N ARG A 382 25.81 6.19 -14.29
CA ARG A 382 25.33 6.49 -15.65
C ARG A 382 25.62 5.36 -16.64
N ASP A 383 25.41 4.13 -16.21
CA ASP A 383 25.74 2.92 -16.96
C ASP A 383 24.51 2.03 -17.11
N ILE A 384 23.94 2.01 -18.32
CA ILE A 384 22.76 1.20 -18.64
C ILE A 384 23.04 -0.31 -18.51
N SER A 385 24.30 -0.76 -18.66
CA SER A 385 24.63 -2.18 -18.58
C SER A 385 24.31 -2.79 -17.21
N LYS A 386 24.21 -1.94 -16.17
CA LYS A 386 23.83 -2.32 -14.80
C LYS A 386 22.33 -2.52 -14.60
N LEU A 387 21.48 -2.11 -15.54
CA LEU A 387 20.03 -2.29 -15.41
C LEU A 387 19.62 -3.77 -15.29
N PRO A 388 18.50 -4.06 -14.59
CA PRO A 388 17.96 -5.42 -14.44
C PRO A 388 17.20 -5.84 -15.71
N TYR A 389 17.94 -6.17 -16.76
CA TYR A 389 17.36 -6.64 -18.03
C TYR A 389 16.69 -8.02 -17.89
N PRO A 390 15.69 -8.34 -18.74
CA PRO A 390 15.16 -9.69 -18.86
C PRO A 390 16.26 -10.72 -19.11
N ASN A 391 16.14 -11.91 -18.50
CA ASN A 391 17.07 -13.05 -18.64
C ASN A 391 18.50 -12.81 -18.13
N LYS A 392 18.78 -11.69 -17.45
CA LYS A 392 20.12 -11.41 -16.89
C LYS A 392 20.43 -12.19 -15.61
N PHE A 393 19.40 -12.69 -14.93
CA PHE A 393 19.55 -13.49 -13.72
C PHE A 393 18.78 -14.82 -13.86
N ASN A 394 19.11 -15.79 -13.00
CA ASN A 394 18.37 -17.04 -12.90
C ASN A 394 17.01 -16.86 -12.17
N GLU A 395 16.86 -15.82 -11.34
CA GLU A 395 15.65 -15.56 -10.53
C GLU A 395 15.08 -14.11 -10.56
N PRO A 396 15.24 -13.26 -11.61
CA PRO A 396 14.77 -11.89 -11.57
C PRO A 396 13.27 -11.87 -11.86
N THR A 397 12.50 -11.69 -10.80
CA THR A 397 11.04 -11.61 -10.87
C THR A 397 10.55 -10.26 -11.37
N LEU A 398 11.34 -9.19 -11.13
CA LEU A 398 11.10 -7.80 -11.54
C LEU A 398 12.24 -7.29 -12.43
N VAL A 399 11.93 -6.90 -13.67
CA VAL A 399 12.93 -6.48 -14.67
C VAL A 399 12.58 -5.11 -15.24
N ILE A 400 13.53 -4.44 -15.89
CA ILE A 400 13.26 -3.23 -16.67
C ILE A 400 13.12 -3.59 -18.14
N ALA A 401 12.04 -3.11 -18.75
CA ALA A 401 11.86 -3.17 -20.20
C ALA A 401 11.05 -1.98 -20.74
N PRO A 402 11.16 -1.64 -22.03
CA PRO A 402 10.34 -0.62 -22.69
C PRO A 402 8.88 -1.06 -22.82
N LYS A 403 7.94 -0.12 -22.69
CA LYS A 403 6.52 -0.37 -23.04
C LYS A 403 6.19 -0.20 -24.52
N GLY A 404 7.00 0.59 -25.23
CA GLY A 404 6.74 1.04 -26.58
C GLY A 404 7.15 0.03 -27.65
N ASN A 405 6.79 0.34 -28.90
CA ASN A 405 7.23 -0.42 -30.07
C ASN A 405 8.73 -0.22 -30.32
N SER A 406 9.34 -1.16 -31.03
CA SER A 406 10.71 -1.09 -31.53
C SER A 406 11.00 0.22 -32.29
N GLY A 407 12.12 0.88 -31.99
CA GLY A 407 12.61 2.08 -32.69
C GLY A 407 12.94 3.29 -31.80
N ASP A 408 12.50 3.29 -30.54
CA ASP A 408 12.58 4.44 -29.63
C ASP A 408 13.88 4.56 -28.81
N ASP A 409 14.79 3.61 -29.02
CA ASP A 409 16.06 3.45 -28.30
C ASP A 409 15.96 3.66 -26.77
N ALA A 410 14.90 3.08 -26.19
CA ALA A 410 14.45 3.41 -24.84
C ALA A 410 15.50 3.17 -23.73
N TYR A 411 16.46 2.27 -23.96
CA TYR A 411 17.55 2.03 -23.02
C TYR A 411 18.67 3.05 -23.17
N ASN A 412 19.12 3.37 -24.40
CA ASN A 412 20.15 4.39 -24.57
C ASN A 412 19.66 5.77 -24.13
N ASN A 413 18.35 6.02 -24.26
CA ASN A 413 17.69 7.24 -23.81
C ASN A 413 17.29 7.22 -22.32
N PHE A 414 17.70 6.21 -21.55
CA PHE A 414 17.26 6.02 -20.16
C PHE A 414 17.62 7.20 -19.25
N PHE A 415 18.76 7.86 -19.48
CA PHE A 415 19.22 8.99 -18.66
C PHE A 415 18.90 10.38 -19.24
N GLU A 416 18.19 10.46 -20.38
CA GLU A 416 17.92 11.74 -21.04
C GLU A 416 16.87 12.58 -20.30
N ASN A 417 15.89 11.93 -19.69
CA ASN A 417 14.76 12.58 -19.02
C ASN A 417 14.53 11.94 -17.66
N ASP A 418 13.96 12.71 -16.71
CA ASP A 418 13.58 12.18 -15.41
C ASP A 418 12.54 11.06 -15.56
N THR A 419 11.58 11.19 -16.47
CA THR A 419 10.66 10.09 -16.82
C THR A 419 11.21 9.30 -18.00
N THR A 420 11.51 8.02 -17.78
CA THR A 420 12.09 7.14 -18.80
C THR A 420 11.01 6.56 -19.73
N LYS A 421 11.44 5.96 -20.85
CA LYS A 421 10.59 5.13 -21.72
C LYS A 421 10.51 3.66 -21.27
N THR A 422 11.16 3.33 -20.16
CA THR A 422 11.19 1.99 -19.57
C THR A 422 10.34 1.92 -18.31
N CYS A 423 9.92 0.71 -17.94
CA CYS A 423 9.19 0.46 -16.71
C CYS A 423 9.68 -0.82 -16.05
N PHE A 424 9.43 -0.95 -14.75
CA PHE A 424 9.42 -2.28 -14.15
C PHE A 424 8.38 -3.17 -14.83
N MET A 425 8.70 -4.46 -14.98
CA MET A 425 7.82 -5.50 -15.46
C MET A 425 8.02 -6.76 -14.63
N LEU A 426 6.94 -7.46 -14.28
CA LEU A 426 7.04 -8.80 -13.70
C LEU A 426 7.11 -9.85 -14.79
N ASP A 427 7.97 -10.84 -14.57
CA ASP A 427 8.09 -11.98 -15.48
C ASP A 427 6.81 -12.84 -15.51
N LYS A 428 6.56 -13.49 -16.65
CA LYS A 428 5.36 -14.31 -16.87
C LYS A 428 5.29 -15.48 -15.90
N GLU A 429 6.42 -16.15 -15.64
CA GLU A 429 6.49 -17.29 -14.72
C GLU A 429 6.21 -16.86 -13.29
N PHE A 430 6.73 -15.69 -12.90
CA PHE A 430 6.45 -15.13 -11.59
C PHE A 430 4.97 -14.80 -11.42
N VAL A 431 4.37 -14.11 -12.40
CA VAL A 431 2.94 -13.79 -12.40
C VAL A 431 2.10 -15.07 -12.37
N TYR A 432 2.44 -16.08 -13.18
CA TYR A 432 1.76 -17.37 -13.20
C TYR A 432 1.77 -18.05 -11.83
N ASN A 433 2.95 -18.13 -11.19
CA ASN A 433 3.10 -18.71 -9.86
C ASN A 433 2.30 -17.98 -8.77
N LYS A 434 1.98 -16.70 -8.94
CA LYS A 434 1.14 -15.94 -8.00
C LYS A 434 -0.36 -16.15 -8.19
N ILE A 435 -0.80 -16.57 -9.37
CA ILE A 435 -2.23 -16.67 -9.71
C ILE A 435 -2.73 -18.10 -9.94
N LYS A 436 -1.83 -19.08 -9.92
CA LYS A 436 -2.17 -20.51 -10.06
C LYS A 436 -3.01 -21.01 -8.89
#